data_AF-A0A9D3MBT1-F1
#
_entry.id   AF-A0A9D3MBT1-F1
#
_cell.length_a   1.000
_cell.length_b   1.000
_cell.length_c   1.000
_cell.angle_alpha   90.00
_cell.angle_beta   90.00
_cell.angle_gamma   90.00
#
_symmetry.space_group_name_H-M   'P 1'
#
loop_
_entity.id
_entity.type
_entity.pdbx_description
1 polymer ?
#
loop_
_entity_poly.entity_id
_entity_poly.type
_entity_poly.pdbx_seq_one_letter_code
_entity_poly.pdbx_strand_id
1 'polypeptide(L)'
;MQILAEVLQSTNNMMHLGLGWTNIGDEELLVLADALKTNQALQGLWLEGNNITFRGLSALTDFPQFSLHKVIVIWNNLSEEEAEKLNSICHRECFIAGFTKDNTWEGWGDWVLQRCQVSNNEKLVTFLNKVCNIPIYCMEIGWVERFYRKLTEMIRARIDLCSEEDVRRKLVKFLDILDL
;
A
#
# COMPACT_ATOMS: atom_id res chain seq x y z
N MET A 1 -0.11 2.28 -17.56
CA MET A 1 -1.50 2.08 -17.09
C MET A 1 -2.43 1.60 -18.20
N GLN A 2 -2.46 2.24 -19.37
CA GLN A 2 -3.34 1.90 -20.49
C GLN A 2 -3.45 0.38 -20.82
N ILE A 3 -2.33 -0.31 -20.96
CA ILE A 3 -2.31 -1.76 -21.26
C ILE A 3 -3.04 -2.57 -20.17
N LEU A 4 -2.88 -2.20 -18.89
CA LEU A 4 -3.56 -2.88 -17.79
C LEU A 4 -5.08 -2.65 -17.83
N ALA A 5 -5.51 -1.44 -18.17
CA ALA A 5 -6.93 -1.13 -18.37
C ALA A 5 -7.55 -1.98 -19.48
N GLU A 6 -6.86 -2.12 -20.63
CA GLU A 6 -7.29 -2.98 -21.74
C GLU A 6 -7.36 -4.47 -21.35
N VAL A 7 -6.40 -4.95 -20.56
CA VAL A 7 -6.42 -6.33 -20.02
C VAL A 7 -7.62 -6.55 -19.09
N LEU A 8 -7.95 -5.59 -18.23
CA LEU A 8 -9.12 -5.69 -17.37
C LEU A 8 -10.42 -5.64 -18.19
N GLN A 9 -10.52 -4.78 -19.20
CA GLN A 9 -11.72 -4.73 -20.06
C GLN A 9 -11.93 -6.01 -20.88
N SER A 10 -10.86 -6.71 -21.22
CA SER A 10 -10.90 -7.93 -22.04
C SER A 10 -10.99 -9.23 -21.24
N THR A 11 -10.87 -9.19 -19.91
CA THR A 11 -10.85 -10.40 -19.07
C THR A 11 -11.73 -10.28 -17.83
N ASN A 12 -12.50 -11.34 -17.54
CA ASN A 12 -13.34 -11.42 -16.34
C ASN A 12 -12.86 -12.49 -15.34
N ASN A 13 -11.58 -12.88 -15.41
CA ASN A 13 -11.01 -13.93 -14.56
C ASN A 13 -10.09 -13.38 -13.45
N MET A 14 -9.68 -12.12 -13.55
CA MET A 14 -8.81 -11.47 -12.58
C MET A 14 -9.63 -10.92 -11.43
N MET A 15 -9.58 -11.60 -10.27
CA MET A 15 -10.29 -11.16 -9.06
C MET A 15 -9.44 -10.25 -8.16
N HIS A 16 -8.12 -10.28 -8.31
CA HIS A 16 -7.17 -9.60 -7.44
C HIS A 16 -6.07 -8.91 -8.25
N LEU A 17 -5.83 -7.63 -7.98
CA LEU A 17 -4.83 -6.82 -8.68
C LEU A 17 -3.96 -6.04 -7.70
N GLY A 18 -2.66 -6.35 -7.70
CA GLY A 18 -1.65 -5.65 -6.91
C GLY A 18 -0.92 -4.57 -7.69
N LEU A 19 -1.06 -3.32 -7.27
CA LEU A 19 -0.37 -2.14 -7.81
C LEU A 19 0.36 -1.34 -6.72
N GLY A 20 0.60 -1.94 -5.56
CA GLY A 20 1.35 -1.31 -4.48
C GLY A 20 2.76 -0.90 -4.92
N TRP A 21 3.21 0.27 -4.48
CA TRP A 21 4.56 0.79 -4.71
C TRP A 21 4.96 0.89 -6.19
N THR A 22 4.04 1.31 -7.04
CA THR A 22 4.24 1.47 -8.49
C THR A 22 4.36 2.93 -8.92
N ASN A 23 4.35 3.87 -7.96
CA ASN A 23 4.42 5.31 -8.19
C ASN A 23 3.26 5.84 -9.05
N ILE A 24 2.07 5.24 -8.90
CA ILE A 24 0.85 5.72 -9.55
C ILE A 24 0.27 6.92 -8.78
N GLY A 25 -0.34 7.85 -9.51
CA GLY A 25 -1.12 8.96 -8.97
C GLY A 25 -2.57 8.91 -9.45
N ASP A 26 -3.29 10.01 -9.25
CA ASP A 26 -4.71 10.11 -9.58
C ASP A 26 -4.97 9.87 -11.07
N GLU A 27 -4.12 10.36 -11.96
CA GLU A 27 -4.34 10.26 -13.41
C GLU A 27 -4.25 8.81 -13.91
N GLU A 28 -3.30 8.01 -13.39
CA GLU A 28 -3.27 6.58 -13.67
C GLU A 28 -4.46 5.85 -13.06
N LEU A 29 -4.88 6.23 -11.84
CA LEU A 29 -6.04 5.60 -11.23
C LEU A 29 -7.35 5.90 -11.99
N LEU A 30 -7.49 7.09 -12.58
CA LEU A 30 -8.64 7.45 -13.41
C LEU A 30 -8.76 6.53 -14.64
N VAL A 31 -7.63 6.23 -15.31
CA VAL A 31 -7.60 5.27 -16.42
C VAL A 31 -8.05 3.88 -15.98
N LEU A 32 -7.61 3.45 -14.79
CA LEU A 32 -8.03 2.18 -14.22
C LEU A 32 -9.52 2.17 -13.85
N ALA A 33 -10.02 3.25 -13.24
CA ALA A 33 -11.42 3.40 -12.85
C ALA A 33 -12.35 3.31 -14.06
N ASP A 34 -11.96 3.87 -15.21
CA ASP A 34 -12.74 3.78 -16.44
C ASP A 34 -12.87 2.33 -16.95
N ALA A 35 -11.79 1.54 -16.87
CA ALA A 35 -11.85 0.11 -17.19
C ALA A 35 -12.77 -0.67 -16.25
N LEU A 36 -12.75 -0.35 -14.95
CA LEU A 36 -13.57 -1.00 -13.93
C LEU A 36 -15.07 -0.73 -14.07
N LYS A 37 -15.49 0.29 -14.83
CA LYS A 37 -16.91 0.46 -15.18
C LYS A 37 -17.48 -0.72 -15.98
N THR A 38 -16.62 -1.44 -16.70
CA THR A 38 -17.01 -2.60 -17.52
C THR A 38 -16.53 -3.93 -16.97
N ASN A 39 -15.48 -3.94 -16.16
CA ASN A 39 -14.99 -5.15 -15.49
C ASN A 39 -15.70 -5.35 -14.15
N GLN A 40 -16.52 -6.39 -14.06
CA GLN A 40 -17.24 -6.76 -12.83
C GLN A 40 -16.58 -7.93 -12.06
N ALA A 41 -15.41 -8.40 -12.51
CA ALA A 41 -14.74 -9.55 -11.94
C ALA A 41 -13.76 -9.17 -10.82
N LEU A 42 -13.16 -7.98 -10.90
CA LEU A 42 -12.17 -7.54 -9.92
C LEU A 42 -12.83 -7.28 -8.57
N GLN A 43 -12.35 -7.96 -7.53
CA GLN A 43 -12.86 -7.88 -6.16
C GLN A 43 -11.87 -7.25 -5.19
N GLY A 44 -10.57 -7.44 -5.42
CA GLY A 44 -9.49 -6.90 -4.58
C GLY A 44 -8.52 -6.04 -5.37
N LEU A 45 -8.24 -4.84 -4.87
CA LEU A 45 -7.30 -3.89 -5.45
C LEU A 45 -6.33 -3.38 -4.37
N TRP A 46 -5.03 -3.61 -4.56
CA TRP A 46 -3.98 -3.18 -3.64
C TRP A 46 -3.24 -1.99 -4.24
N LEU A 47 -3.34 -0.83 -3.62
CA LEU A 47 -2.78 0.44 -4.07
C LEU A 47 -1.79 1.04 -3.06
N GLU A 48 -1.32 0.26 -2.09
CA GLU A 48 -0.50 0.78 -1.01
C GLU A 48 0.80 1.44 -1.48
N GLY A 49 1.26 2.45 -0.76
CA GLY A 49 2.56 3.06 -1.00
C GLY A 49 2.67 3.86 -2.30
N ASN A 50 1.55 4.34 -2.84
CA ASN A 50 1.50 5.19 -4.03
C ASN A 50 1.26 6.67 -3.67
N ASN A 51 0.93 7.51 -4.65
CA ASN A 51 0.76 8.96 -4.50
C ASN A 51 -0.69 9.40 -4.78
N ILE A 52 -1.65 8.51 -4.56
CA ILE A 52 -3.05 8.71 -4.88
C ILE A 52 -3.69 9.57 -3.79
N THR A 53 -4.58 10.48 -4.18
CA THR A 53 -5.33 11.35 -3.26
C THR A 53 -6.78 10.93 -3.14
N PHE A 54 -7.55 11.61 -2.29
CA PHE A 54 -9.01 11.47 -2.24
C PHE A 54 -9.67 11.59 -3.62
N ARG A 55 -9.20 12.53 -4.48
CA ARG A 55 -9.74 12.76 -5.83
C ARG A 55 -9.59 11.52 -6.72
N GLY A 56 -8.43 10.88 -6.69
CA GLY A 56 -8.20 9.66 -7.48
C GLY A 56 -9.08 8.52 -7.00
N LEU A 57 -9.18 8.33 -5.68
CA LEU A 57 -9.95 7.24 -5.08
C LEU A 57 -11.46 7.42 -5.24
N SER A 58 -11.98 8.65 -5.23
CA SER A 58 -13.41 8.89 -5.46
C SER A 58 -13.88 8.47 -6.85
N ALA A 59 -12.97 8.43 -7.85
CA ALA A 59 -13.33 7.91 -9.17
C ALA A 59 -13.70 6.42 -9.14
N LEU A 60 -13.26 5.67 -8.12
CA LEU A 60 -13.67 4.29 -7.92
C LEU A 60 -15.10 4.18 -7.36
N THR A 61 -15.66 5.23 -6.78
CA THR A 61 -17.03 5.22 -6.22
C THR A 61 -18.11 5.65 -7.22
N ASP A 62 -17.72 6.18 -8.37
CA ASP A 62 -18.62 6.84 -9.33
C ASP A 62 -19.35 5.89 -10.30
N PHE A 63 -19.37 4.58 -10.06
CA PHE A 63 -20.04 3.62 -10.93
C PHE A 63 -20.93 2.59 -10.21
N PRO A 64 -22.12 2.27 -10.75
CA PRO A 64 -23.18 1.53 -10.05
C PRO A 64 -22.91 0.04 -9.84
N GLN A 65 -21.96 -0.55 -10.59
CA GLN A 65 -21.64 -1.98 -10.54
C GLN A 65 -20.29 -2.20 -9.85
N PHE A 66 -20.22 -1.76 -8.59
CA PHE A 66 -19.02 -1.84 -7.78
C PHE A 66 -18.75 -3.30 -7.34
N SER A 67 -17.89 -4.01 -8.07
CA SER A 67 -17.46 -5.39 -7.75
C SER A 67 -16.33 -5.44 -6.72
N LEU A 68 -15.71 -4.30 -6.40
CA LEU A 68 -14.65 -4.23 -5.42
C LEU A 68 -15.21 -4.46 -4.00
N HIS A 69 -14.59 -5.37 -3.28
CA HIS A 69 -14.89 -5.68 -1.89
C HIS A 69 -13.75 -5.24 -0.97
N LYS A 70 -12.54 -5.07 -1.53
CA LYS A 70 -11.35 -4.71 -0.77
C LYS A 70 -10.43 -3.82 -1.60
N VAL A 71 -10.23 -2.59 -1.14
CA VAL A 71 -9.31 -1.61 -1.74
C VAL A 71 -8.31 -1.18 -0.67
N ILE A 72 -7.08 -1.66 -0.75
CA ILE A 72 -6.02 -1.29 0.20
C ILE A 72 -5.37 0.01 -0.28
N VAL A 73 -5.45 1.06 0.53
CA VAL A 73 -4.95 2.40 0.17
C VAL A 73 -3.94 2.96 1.18
N ILE A 74 -3.45 2.12 2.10
CA ILE A 74 -2.43 2.49 3.10
C ILE A 74 -1.22 3.16 2.43
N TRP A 75 -0.65 4.17 3.08
CA TRP A 75 0.53 4.91 2.60
C TRP A 75 0.33 5.63 1.25
N ASN A 76 -0.90 6.04 0.95
CA ASN A 76 -1.21 7.04 -0.07
C ASN A 76 -1.29 8.45 0.54
N ASN A 77 -1.60 9.46 -0.28
CA ASN A 77 -1.75 10.84 0.14
C ASN A 77 -3.20 11.11 0.57
N LEU A 78 -3.63 10.38 1.60
CA LEU A 78 -5.01 10.36 2.11
C LEU A 78 -5.00 10.45 3.64
N SER A 79 -5.84 11.31 4.21
CA SER A 79 -6.06 11.37 5.67
C SER A 79 -7.06 10.30 6.16
N GLU A 80 -7.10 10.05 7.47
CA GLU A 80 -8.12 9.15 8.07
C GLU A 80 -9.55 9.66 7.79
N GLU A 81 -9.80 10.97 7.91
CA GLU A 81 -11.09 11.61 7.60
C GLU A 81 -11.51 11.41 6.13
N GLU A 82 -10.56 11.57 5.20
CA GLU A 82 -10.82 11.35 3.78
C GLU A 82 -11.14 9.88 3.47
N ALA A 83 -10.50 8.95 4.16
CA ALA A 83 -10.80 7.52 4.04
C ALA A 83 -12.19 7.16 4.55
N GLU A 84 -12.60 7.71 5.70
CA GLU A 84 -13.96 7.57 6.23
C GLU A 84 -15.00 8.14 5.26
N LYS A 85 -14.71 9.32 4.70
CA LYS A 85 -15.56 9.95 3.69
C LYS A 85 -15.71 9.08 2.44
N LEU A 86 -14.64 8.46 1.93
CA LEU A 86 -14.72 7.55 0.77
C LEU A 86 -15.68 6.38 1.04
N ASN A 87 -15.57 5.74 2.20
CA ASN A 87 -16.46 4.64 2.57
C ASN A 87 -17.92 5.10 2.74
N SER A 88 -18.16 6.33 3.19
CA SER A 88 -19.51 6.91 3.26
C SER A 88 -20.15 7.08 1.88
N ILE A 89 -19.36 7.46 0.87
CA ILE A 89 -19.81 7.69 -0.52
C ILE A 89 -19.98 6.36 -1.27
N CYS A 90 -19.11 5.38 -1.00
CA CYS A 90 -19.13 4.07 -1.65
C CYS A 90 -20.35 3.20 -1.25
N HIS A 91 -21.17 3.66 -0.29
CA HIS A 91 -22.27 2.89 0.30
C HIS A 91 -21.87 1.50 0.82
N ARG A 92 -20.56 1.29 1.05
CA ARG A 92 -19.92 0.06 1.54
C ARG A 92 -18.54 0.41 2.09
N GLU A 93 -18.19 -0.22 3.21
CA GLU A 93 -16.82 -0.20 3.73
C GLU A 93 -15.94 -1.14 2.89
N CYS A 94 -15.17 -0.56 1.98
CA CYS A 94 -14.25 -1.33 1.13
C CYS A 94 -12.85 -0.69 1.03
N PHE A 95 -12.72 0.61 1.32
CA PHE A 95 -11.43 1.29 1.37
C PHE A 95 -10.80 1.09 2.74
N ILE A 96 -9.60 0.50 2.75
CA ILE A 96 -8.82 0.21 3.95
C ILE A 96 -7.58 1.10 3.92
N ALA A 97 -7.62 2.18 4.69
CA ALA A 97 -6.56 3.18 4.80
C ALA A 97 -5.69 3.03 6.06
N GLY A 98 -6.04 2.09 6.95
CA GLY A 98 -5.29 1.79 8.17
C GLY A 98 -5.17 0.30 8.43
N PHE A 99 -4.28 -0.07 9.35
CA PHE A 99 -4.07 -1.46 9.75
C PHE A 99 -5.22 -1.95 10.60
N THR A 100 -5.83 -3.06 10.18
CA THR A 100 -6.91 -3.72 10.92
C THR A 100 -6.33 -4.87 11.76
N LYS A 101 -7.12 -5.34 12.74
CA LYS A 101 -6.76 -6.48 13.60
C LYS A 101 -6.91 -7.84 12.90
N ASP A 102 -7.33 -7.85 11.63
CA ASP A 102 -7.55 -9.10 10.90
C ASP A 102 -6.23 -9.75 10.47
N ASN A 103 -6.28 -11.05 10.17
CA ASN A 103 -5.11 -11.79 9.74
C ASN A 103 -4.71 -11.50 8.29
N THR A 104 -5.38 -10.56 7.59
CA THR A 104 -5.01 -10.26 6.19
C THR A 104 -3.68 -9.57 6.02
N TRP A 105 -3.06 -9.14 7.12
CA TRP A 105 -1.77 -8.47 7.10
C TRP A 105 -0.56 -9.38 7.26
N GLU A 106 -0.72 -10.64 7.69
CA GLU A 106 0.43 -11.51 7.95
C GLU A 106 1.16 -11.86 6.64
N GLY A 107 0.42 -12.28 5.61
CA GLY A 107 0.98 -12.49 4.27
C GLY A 107 1.42 -11.19 3.56
N TRP A 108 0.75 -10.08 3.86
CA TRP A 108 1.12 -8.76 3.32
C TRP A 108 2.44 -8.25 3.91
N GLY A 109 2.66 -8.42 5.22
CA GLY A 109 3.89 -8.01 5.89
C GLY A 109 5.10 -8.77 5.33
N ASP A 110 4.96 -10.06 5.08
CA ASP A 110 6.02 -10.84 4.42
C ASP A 110 6.30 -10.33 2.98
N TRP A 111 5.26 -9.93 2.23
CA TRP A 111 5.45 -9.32 0.90
C TRP A 111 6.20 -7.98 0.96
N VAL A 112 5.85 -7.11 1.92
CA VAL A 112 6.55 -5.84 2.13
C VAL A 112 8.01 -6.09 2.51
N LEU A 113 8.28 -7.04 3.42
CA LEU A 113 9.65 -7.42 3.79
C LEU A 113 10.45 -7.94 2.60
N GLN A 114 9.87 -8.81 1.77
CA GLN A 114 10.53 -9.29 0.54
C GLN A 114 10.89 -8.12 -0.38
N ARG A 115 9.98 -7.15 -0.55
CA ARG A 115 10.23 -5.97 -1.37
C ARG A 115 11.37 -5.10 -0.82
N CYS A 116 11.42 -4.90 0.50
CA CYS A 116 12.55 -4.25 1.18
C CYS A 116 13.86 -5.01 0.95
N GLN A 117 13.84 -6.35 1.07
CA GLN A 117 15.02 -7.20 0.92
C GLN A 117 15.63 -7.20 -0.49
N VAL A 118 14.81 -7.13 -1.55
CA VAL A 118 15.31 -7.13 -2.94
C VAL A 118 15.66 -5.74 -3.46
N SER A 119 15.32 -4.69 -2.72
CA SER A 119 15.58 -3.30 -3.13
C SER A 119 17.04 -2.91 -2.97
N ASN A 120 17.53 -2.03 -3.84
CA ASN A 120 18.79 -1.32 -3.58
C ASN A 120 18.59 -0.34 -2.40
N ASN A 121 19.68 0.18 -1.84
CA ASN A 121 19.57 0.95 -0.59
C ASN A 121 18.81 2.28 -0.77
N GLU A 122 18.93 2.95 -1.92
CA GLU A 122 18.19 4.18 -2.19
C GLU A 122 16.67 3.94 -2.21
N LYS A 123 16.23 2.92 -2.96
CA LYS A 123 14.81 2.52 -3.02
C LYS A 123 14.32 2.03 -1.67
N LEU A 124 15.16 1.31 -0.92
CA LEU A 124 14.85 0.87 0.43
C LEU A 124 14.55 2.07 1.34
N VAL A 125 15.39 3.11 1.32
CA VAL A 125 15.12 4.33 2.10
C VAL A 125 13.78 4.96 1.72
N THR A 126 13.45 5.04 0.42
CA THR A 126 12.14 5.54 -0.04
C THR A 126 10.98 4.70 0.50
N PHE A 127 11.12 3.37 0.49
CA PHE A 127 10.12 2.48 1.05
C PHE A 127 9.98 2.67 2.56
N LEU A 128 11.09 2.70 3.30
CA LEU A 128 11.09 2.86 4.76
C LEU A 128 10.46 4.17 5.23
N ASN A 129 10.57 5.27 4.47
CA ASN A 129 9.88 6.52 4.80
C ASN A 129 8.36 6.37 4.90
N LYS A 130 7.77 5.50 4.08
CA LYS A 130 6.33 5.19 4.13
C LYS A 130 6.07 4.06 5.12
N VAL A 131 6.86 2.98 5.08
CA VAL A 131 6.66 1.79 5.93
C VAL A 131 6.76 2.13 7.41
N CYS A 132 7.78 2.89 7.84
CA CYS A 132 8.01 3.20 9.25
C CYS A 132 7.13 4.36 9.76
N ASN A 133 6.36 5.02 8.89
CA ASN A 133 5.41 6.04 9.29
C ASN A 133 4.07 5.39 9.67
N ILE A 134 4.04 4.70 10.82
CA ILE A 134 2.85 4.04 11.35
C ILE A 134 2.43 4.68 12.68
N PRO A 135 1.12 4.88 12.91
CA PRO A 135 0.63 5.33 14.21
C PRO A 135 1.01 4.38 15.35
N ILE A 136 1.43 4.92 16.48
CA ILE A 136 1.88 4.15 17.66
C ILE A 136 0.84 3.12 18.12
N TYR A 137 -0.46 3.45 18.01
CA TYR A 137 -1.54 2.54 18.39
C TYR A 137 -1.56 1.22 17.60
N CYS A 138 -0.96 1.16 16.40
CA CYS A 138 -0.87 -0.07 15.63
C CYS A 138 0.15 -1.06 16.21
N MET A 139 1.09 -0.62 17.05
CA MET A 139 2.15 -1.48 17.60
C MET A 139 1.62 -2.55 18.57
N GLU A 140 0.43 -2.34 19.14
CA GLU A 140 -0.25 -3.33 20.01
C GLU A 140 -0.84 -4.52 19.23
N ILE A 141 -0.83 -4.47 17.89
CA ILE A 141 -1.36 -5.54 17.05
C ILE A 141 -0.27 -6.60 16.86
N GLY A 142 -0.53 -7.84 17.30
CA GLY A 142 0.51 -8.88 17.39
C GLY A 142 1.23 -9.25 16.09
N TRP A 143 0.63 -9.01 14.90
CA TRP A 143 1.34 -9.20 13.62
C TRP A 143 2.27 -8.02 13.30
N VAL A 144 1.91 -6.78 13.71
CA VAL A 144 2.69 -5.56 13.50
C VAL A 144 4.01 -5.65 14.26
N GLU A 145 3.97 -6.10 15.51
CA GLU A 145 5.17 -6.34 16.32
C GLU A 145 6.13 -7.33 15.62
N ARG A 146 5.61 -8.48 15.16
CA ARG A 146 6.43 -9.48 14.45
C ARG A 146 7.02 -8.93 13.15
N PHE A 147 6.21 -8.20 12.39
CA PHE A 147 6.65 -7.56 11.14
C PHE A 147 7.79 -6.58 11.39
N TYR A 148 7.63 -5.68 12.37
CA TYR A 148 8.64 -4.67 12.65
C TYR A 148 9.91 -5.23 13.26
N ARG A 149 9.83 -6.27 14.09
CA ARG A 149 11.03 -6.97 14.55
C ARG A 149 11.84 -7.53 13.36
N LYS A 150 11.18 -8.21 12.41
CA LYS A 150 11.84 -8.70 11.19
C LYS A 150 12.39 -7.55 10.34
N LEU A 151 11.66 -6.44 10.23
CA LEU A 151 12.11 -5.26 9.49
C LEU A 151 13.37 -4.66 10.11
N THR A 152 13.40 -4.49 11.43
CA THR A 152 14.54 -3.99 12.20
C THR A 152 15.78 -4.87 12.01
N GLU A 153 15.63 -6.20 12.11
CA GLU A 153 16.72 -7.15 11.85
C GLU A 153 17.28 -7.00 10.43
N MET A 154 16.39 -6.87 9.43
CA MET A 154 16.79 -6.67 8.04
C MET A 154 17.51 -5.32 7.82
N ILE A 155 17.03 -4.23 8.46
CA ILE A 155 17.68 -2.91 8.37
C ILE A 155 19.09 -2.97 8.99
N ARG A 156 19.26 -3.62 10.15
CA ARG A 156 20.57 -3.83 10.79
C ARG A 156 21.53 -4.56 9.86
N ALA A 157 21.10 -5.69 9.29
CA ALA A 157 21.92 -6.44 8.33
C ALA A 157 22.31 -5.60 7.09
N ARG A 158 21.42 -4.71 6.62
CA ARG A 158 21.72 -3.79 5.52
C ARG A 158 22.73 -2.72 5.90
N ILE A 159 22.64 -2.17 7.11
CA ILE A 159 23.60 -1.19 7.64
C ILE A 159 25.01 -1.79 7.71
N ASP A 160 25.13 -3.02 8.22
CA ASP A 160 26.42 -3.71 8.37
C ASP A 160 27.13 -3.94 7.02
N LEU A 161 26.34 -4.15 5.96
CA LEU A 161 26.84 -4.37 4.59
C LEU A 161 26.92 -3.07 3.76
N CYS A 162 26.49 -1.92 4.29
CA CYS A 162 26.41 -0.67 3.53
C CYS A 162 27.73 0.10 3.57
N SER A 163 28.37 0.25 2.41
CA SER A 163 29.59 1.07 2.26
C SER A 163 29.31 2.57 2.10
N GLU A 164 28.08 2.96 1.75
CA GLU A 164 27.71 4.35 1.49
C GLU A 164 27.28 5.07 2.78
N GLU A 165 28.09 6.01 3.25
CA GLU A 165 27.87 6.66 4.56
C GLU A 165 26.55 7.44 4.64
N ASP A 166 26.14 8.11 3.57
CA ASP A 166 24.89 8.88 3.53
C ASP A 166 23.67 7.97 3.64
N VAL A 167 23.68 6.87 2.90
CA VAL A 167 22.64 5.85 2.94
C VAL A 167 22.60 5.18 4.31
N ARG A 168 23.76 4.79 4.84
CA ARG A 168 23.89 4.21 6.18
C ARG A 168 23.29 5.12 7.25
N ARG A 169 23.60 6.43 7.21
CA ARG A 169 23.00 7.43 8.12
C ARG A 169 21.48 7.50 8.00
N LYS A 170 20.93 7.40 6.80
CA LYS A 170 19.47 7.36 6.59
C LYS A 170 18.87 6.07 7.16
N LEU A 171 19.51 4.92 6.97
CA LEU A 171 19.05 3.63 7.49
C LEU A 171 19.05 3.60 9.04
N VAL A 172 20.10 4.14 9.68
CA VAL A 172 20.17 4.25 11.15
C VAL A 172 19.00 5.03 11.71
N LYS A 173 18.58 6.13 11.07
CA LYS A 173 17.41 6.91 11.52
C LYS A 173 16.13 6.09 11.60
N PHE A 174 15.96 5.07 10.76
CA PHE A 174 14.79 4.20 10.84
C PHE A 174 14.86 3.24 12.03
N LEU A 175 16.06 2.86 12.50
CA LEU A 175 16.19 2.09 13.74
C LEU A 175 15.71 2.91 14.94
N ASP A 176 16.08 4.20 15.00
CA ASP A 176 15.63 5.10 16.07
C ASP A 176 14.10 5.26 16.12
N ILE A 177 13.43 5.17 14.96
CA ILE A 177 11.96 5.21 14.85
C ILE A 177 11.33 3.89 15.32
N LEU A 178 12.01 2.76 15.10
CA LEU A 178 11.48 1.42 15.37
C LEU A 178 11.84 0.87 16.76
N ASP A 179 12.85 1.44 17.42
CA ASP A 179 13.26 1.11 18.81
C ASP A 179 12.46 1.94 19.87
N LEU A 180 11.31 2.53 19.48
CA LEU A 180 10.37 3.25 20.37
C LEU A 180 9.60 2.31 21.32
#